data_AF-A0A1Q7RQV2-F1
#
_entry.id   AF-A0A1Q7RQV2-F1
#
_cell.length_a   1.000
_cell.length_b   1.000
_cell.length_c   1.000
_cell.angle_alpha   90.00
_cell.angle_beta   90.00
_cell.angle_gamma   90.00
#
_symmetry.space_group_name_H-M   'P 1'
#
loop_
_entity.id
_entity.type
_entity.pdbx_description
1 polymer ?
#
loop_
_entity_poly.entity_id
_entity_poly.type
_entity_poly.pdbx_seq_one_letter_code
_entity_poly.pdbx_strand_id
1 'polypeptide(L)' 'MVAWSVGREIDIVGYNIVEIDQKGFRTQLNATLIPCEECVTGLGHAYTFIIPKHKNGRGVFLEMYRLNGTVSVFGPAQRI' A
#
# COMPACT_ATOMS: atom_id res chain seq x y z
N MET A 1 2.86 5.54 -11.08
CA MET A 1 2.90 5.94 -9.66
C MET A 1 1.59 5.55 -9.03
N VAL A 2 1.61 5.18 -7.76
CA VAL A 2 0.42 4.98 -6.93
C VAL A 2 0.52 5.96 -5.76
N ALA A 3 -0.61 6.56 -5.39
CA ALA A 3 -0.71 7.47 -4.26
C ALA A 3 -1.87 7.02 -3.36
N TRP A 4 -1.71 7.20 -2.06
CA TRP A 4 -2.75 6.96 -1.07
C TRP A 4 -2.58 7.92 0.10
N SER A 5 -3.68 8.20 0.80
CA SER A 5 -3.69 9.02 1.99
C SER A 5 -4.28 8.25 3.15
N VAL A 6 -3.66 8.35 4.32
CA VAL A 6 -4.16 7.76 5.56
C VAL A 6 -4.56 8.89 6.48
N GLY A 7 -5.78 8.83 7.02
CA GLY A 7 -6.31 9.91 7.88
C GLY A 7 -5.69 9.93 9.28
N ARG A 8 -5.37 8.75 9.82
CA ARG A 8 -4.74 8.60 11.13
C ARG A 8 -3.90 7.34 11.16
N GLU A 9 -2.62 7.47 11.47
CA GLU A 9 -1.68 6.35 11.48
C GLU A 9 -1.51 5.78 12.89
N ILE A 10 -2.39 4.86 13.25
CA ILE A 10 -2.34 4.17 14.55
C ILE A 10 -2.17 2.68 14.31
N ASP A 11 -1.21 2.10 15.03
CA ASP A 11 -0.87 0.68 14.99
C ASP A 11 -0.46 0.18 13.61
N ILE A 12 0.09 1.05 12.76
CA ILE A 12 0.56 0.70 11.42
C ILE A 12 2.07 0.46 11.45
N VAL A 13 2.50 -0.68 10.91
CA VAL A 13 3.92 -1.02 10.71
C VAL A 13 4.42 -0.41 9.40
N GLY A 14 3.60 -0.49 8.36
CA GLY A 14 3.93 0.01 7.04
C GLY A 14 3.06 -0.59 5.96
N TYR A 15 3.50 -0.42 4.71
CA TYR A 15 2.71 -0.73 3.54
C TYR A 15 3.49 -1.56 2.52
N ASN A 16 2.78 -2.46 1.85
CA ASN A 16 3.22 -3.05 0.60
C ASN A 16 2.27 -2.65 -0.53
N ILE A 17 2.82 -2.56 -1.72
CA ILE A 17 2.05 -2.43 -2.95
C ILE A 17 2.13 -3.76 -3.67
N VAL A 18 0.97 -4.33 -3.95
CA VAL A 18 0.85 -5.66 -4.54
C VAL A 18 0.03 -5.61 -5.80
N GLU A 19 0.34 -6.49 -6.73
CA GLU A 19 -0.57 -6.84 -7.82
C GLU A 19 -1.31 -8.11 -7.44
N ILE A 20 -2.64 -8.11 -7.56
CA ILE A 20 -3.48 -9.29 -7.46
C ILE A 20 -4.11 -9.50 -8.83
N ASP A 21 -3.74 -10.60 -9.49
CA ASP A 21 -4.26 -10.93 -10.81
C ASP A 21 -5.70 -11.48 -10.75
N GLN A 22 -6.29 -11.75 -11.92
CA GLN A 22 -7.67 -12.28 -12.03
C GLN A 22 -7.85 -13.68 -11.42
N LYS A 23 -6.76 -14.40 -11.17
CA LYS A 23 -6.75 -15.72 -10.53
C LYS A 23 -6.47 -15.63 -9.03
N GLY A 24 -6.23 -14.43 -8.51
CA GLY A 24 -5.93 -14.17 -7.10
C GLY A 24 -4.45 -14.32 -6.74
N PHE A 25 -3.54 -14.44 -7.71
CA PHE A 25 -2.10 -14.50 -7.40
C PHE A 25 -1.59 -13.13 -6.97
N ARG A 26 -1.02 -13.09 -5.76
CA ARG A 26 -0.39 -11.90 -5.16
C ARG A 26 1.08 -11.81 -5.58
N THR A 27 1.46 -10.70 -6.21
CA THR A 27 2.86 -10.33 -6.51
C THR A 27 3.20 -9.03 -5.80
N GLN A 28 4.28 -9.00 -5.00
CA GLN A 28 4.73 -7.76 -4.37
C GLN A 28 5.52 -6.91 -5.37
N LEU A 29 5.22 -5.60 -5.40
CA LEU A 29 5.79 -4.66 -6.38
C LEU A 29 6.89 -3.78 -5.79
N ASN A 30 6.87 -3.53 -4.48
CA ASN A 30 7.94 -2.83 -3.76
C ASN A 30 8.95 -3.82 -3.16
N ALA A 31 10.24 -3.51 -3.26
CA ALA A 31 11.31 -4.38 -2.77
C ALA A 31 11.42 -4.43 -1.24
N THR A 32 11.15 -3.31 -0.58
CA THR A 32 11.19 -3.16 0.88
C THR A 32 9.86 -2.61 1.38
N LEU A 33 9.46 -3.00 2.59
CA LEU A 33 8.27 -2.46 3.25
C LEU A 33 8.36 -0.92 3.29
N ILE A 34 7.31 -0.25 2.85
CA ILE A 34 7.23 1.21 2.91
C ILE A 34 6.90 1.55 4.37
N PRO A 35 7.80 2.21 5.11
CA PRO A 35 7.59 2.47 6.53
C PRO A 35 6.41 3.44 6.69
N CYS A 36 5.72 3.30 7.81
CA CYS A 36 4.79 4.32 8.26
C CYS A 36 5.60 5.52 8.76
N GLU A 37 5.29 6.73 8.27
CA GLU A 37 6.05 7.94 8.61
C GLU A 37 5.45 8.68 9.82
N GLU A 38 4.14 8.65 10.01
CA GLU A 38 3.42 9.34 11.10
C GLU A 38 2.84 8.35 12.14
N CYS A 39 3.30 7.09 12.17
CA CYS A 39 2.87 6.10 13.17
C CYS A 39 3.27 6.47 14.62
N VAL A 40 4.21 7.39 14.79
CA VAL A 40 4.65 7.88 16.11
C VAL A 40 3.83 9.08 16.57
N THR A 41 3.44 9.96 15.64
CA THR A 41 2.69 11.19 15.94
C THR A 41 1.18 10.96 15.97
N GLY A 42 0.71 9.89 15.29
CA GLY A 42 -0.70 9.58 15.11
C GLY A 42 -1.42 10.54 14.15
N LEU A 43 -0.67 11.30 13.34
CA LEU A 43 -1.21 12.13 12.27
C LEU A 43 -1.50 11.30 11.02
N GLY A 44 -2.13 11.92 10.03
CA GLY A 44 -2.31 11.33 8.71
C GLY A 44 -1.17 11.73 7.77
N HIS A 45 -0.82 10.85 6.83
CA HIS A 45 0.19 11.11 5.82
C HIS A 45 -0.29 10.75 4.42
N ALA A 46 0.27 11.43 3.42
CA ALA A 46 0.03 11.16 2.01
C ALA A 46 1.29 10.56 1.38
N TYR A 47 1.19 9.31 0.92
CA TYR A 47 2.31 8.59 0.35
C TYR A 47 2.23 8.52 -1.17
N THR A 48 3.39 8.34 -1.78
CA THR A 48 3.50 7.98 -3.18
C THR A 48 4.56 6.90 -3.37
N PHE A 49 4.36 6.05 -4.37
CA PHE A 49 5.36 5.06 -4.76
C PHE A 49 5.41 4.88 -6.29
N ILE A 50 6.63 4.79 -6.81
CA ILE A 50 6.88 4.57 -8.23
C ILE A 50 7.05 3.07 -8.46
N ILE A 51 6.10 2.47 -9.19
CA ILE A 51 6.20 1.09 -9.65
C ILE A 51 6.92 1.06 -11.00
N PRO A 52 8.15 0.51 -11.09
CA PRO A 52 8.88 0.46 -12.35
C PRO A 52 8.17 -0.46 -13.35
N LYS A 53 8.08 -0.05 -14.62
CA LYS A 53 7.60 -0.86 -15.76
C LYS A 53 6.17 -1.41 -15.67
N HIS A 54 5.32 -0.87 -14.78
CA HIS A 54 3.91 -1.28 -14.74
C HIS A 54 3.13 -0.68 -15.91
N LYS A 55 2.56 -1.54 -16.76
CA LYS A 55 1.94 -1.09 -18.03
C LYS A 55 0.49 -0.62 -17.90
N ASN A 56 -0.25 -0.94 -16.82
CA ASN A 56 -1.71 -0.71 -16.83
C ASN A 56 -2.40 -0.36 -15.50
N GLY A 57 -1.71 -0.27 -14.36
CA GLY A 57 -2.30 -0.03 -13.03
C GLY A 57 -3.37 -1.05 -12.57
N ARG A 58 -3.78 -1.98 -13.44
CA ARG A 58 -4.83 -2.97 -13.17
C ARG A 58 -4.37 -3.94 -12.10
N GLY A 59 -5.26 -4.24 -11.18
CA GLY A 59 -5.01 -5.21 -10.12
C GLY A 59 -3.98 -4.74 -9.09
N VAL A 60 -3.66 -3.44 -9.00
CA VAL A 60 -2.76 -2.93 -7.97
C VAL A 60 -3.54 -2.64 -6.70
N PHE A 61 -3.07 -3.16 -5.57
CA PHE A 61 -3.67 -2.99 -4.24
C PHE A 61 -2.61 -2.51 -3.25
N LEU A 62 -3.08 -1.88 -2.18
CA LEU A 62 -2.29 -1.50 -1.02
C LEU A 62 -2.54 -2.50 0.10
N GLU A 63 -1.49 -3.10 0.62
CA GLU A 63 -1.52 -3.86 1.87
C GLU A 63 -1.00 -3.00 3.00
N MET A 64 -1.79 -2.87 4.06
CA MET A 64 -1.42 -2.17 5.28
C MET A 64 -1.20 -3.19 6.40
N TYR A 65 0.04 -3.26 6.88
CA TYR A 65 0.43 -4.13 7.97
C TYR A 65 0.22 -3.42 9.31
N ARG A 66 -0.46 -4.09 10.23
CA ARG A 66 -0.68 -3.58 11.59
C ARG A 66 0.19 -4.28 12.64
N LEU A 67 0.44 -3.59 13.75
CA LEU A 67 1.23 -4.12 14.88
C LEU A 67 0.65 -5.40 15.48
N ASN A 68 -0.68 -5.59 15.39
CA ASN A 68 -1.36 -6.80 15.85
C ASN A 68 -1.23 -8.00 14.89
N GLY A 69 -0.41 -7.89 13.83
CA GLY A 69 -0.19 -8.93 12.83
C GLY A 69 -1.27 -9.02 11.74
N THR A 70 -2.30 -8.17 11.79
CA THR A 70 -3.33 -8.14 10.74
C THR A 70 -2.86 -7.39 9.51
N VAL A 71 -3.34 -7.81 8.34
CA VAL A 71 -3.10 -7.13 7.06
C VAL A 71 -4.44 -6.70 6.48
N SER A 72 -4.58 -5.41 6.15
CA SER A 72 -5.74 -4.88 5.43
C SER A 72 -5.38 -4.60 3.99
N VAL A 73 -6.25 -5.00 3.06
CA VAL A 73 -6.05 -4.84 1.62
C VAL A 73 -7.01 -3.77 1.10
N PHE A 74 -6.50 -2.78 0.36
CA PHE A 74 -7.28 -1.70 -0.23
C PHE A 74 -7.05 -1.64 -1.75
N GLY A 75 -8.11 -1.42 -2.53
CA GLY A 75 -8.02 -1.27 -3.98
C GLY A 75 -9.17 -1.94 -4.73
N PRO A 76 -9.03 -2.14 -6.06
CA PRO A 76 -7.84 -1.83 -6.87
C PRO A 76 -7.62 -0.32 -7.02
N ALA A 77 -6.36 0.09 -7.24
CA ALA A 77 -6.01 1.47 -7.55
C ALA A 77 -6.76 1.93 -8.80
N GLN A 78 -7.38 3.11 -8.71
CA GLN A 78 -8.10 3.71 -9.82
C GLN A 78 -7.26 4.81 -10.47
N ARG A 79 -7.38 4.96 -11.78
CA ARG A 79 -6.85 6.12 -12.48
C ARG A 79 -7.76 7.30 -12.18
N ILE A 80 -7.16 8.36 -11.62
CA ILE A 80 -7.74 9.70 -11.55
C ILE A 80 -7.35 10.50 -12.79
#